data_AF-A0A1Q7JNZ9-F1
#
_entry.id   AF-A0A1Q7JNZ9-F1
#
_cell.length_a   1.000
_cell.length_b   1.000
_cell.length_c   1.000
_cell.angle_alpha   90.00
_cell.angle_beta   90.00
_cell.angle_gamma   90.00
#
_symmetry.space_group_name_H-M   'P 1'
#
loop_
_entity.id
_entity.type
_entity.pdbx_description
1 polymer ?
#
loop_
_entity_poly.entity_id
_entity_poly.type
_entity_poly.pdbx_seq_one_letter_code
_entity_poly.pdbx_strand_id
1 'polypeptide(L)'
;MHVIDAPRSRVSFTGEWLTAAVLLVGTVLVGLLIVRELRVAPAAAGSTEPVSSSATAVPADAVSVPTLMVGGAHEIKVGDRAADALGQLGTSVTLVNQTLERGPIGTREIRSYQLGGTRFIMVFEPFERQGEPRVAAIYLQ
;
A
#
# COMPACT_ATOMS: atom_id res chain seq x y z
N MET A 1 -8.81 -52.61 53.68
CA MET A 1 -7.98 -51.72 52.85
C MET A 1 -8.79 -51.40 51.60
N HIS A 2 -9.55 -50.30 51.61
CA HIS A 2 -10.50 -49.95 50.54
C HIS A 2 -9.74 -49.16 49.47
N VAL A 3 -9.60 -49.71 48.27
CA VAL A 3 -9.09 -48.98 47.10
C VAL A 3 -10.21 -48.11 46.57
N ILE A 4 -10.00 -46.79 46.57
CA ILE A 4 -10.85 -45.83 45.88
C ILE A 4 -10.38 -45.85 44.42
N ASP A 5 -11.15 -46.50 43.56
CA ASP A 5 -10.95 -46.42 42.11
C ASP A 5 -11.57 -45.10 41.63
N ALA A 6 -10.71 -44.15 41.27
CA ALA A 6 -11.14 -42.87 40.72
C ALA A 6 -11.56 -43.05 39.26
N PRO A 7 -12.76 -42.60 38.83
CA PRO A 7 -13.12 -42.61 37.43
C PRO A 7 -12.21 -41.62 36.69
N ARG A 8 -11.18 -42.12 36.01
CA ARG A 8 -10.38 -41.33 35.07
C ARG A 8 -11.30 -40.90 33.94
N SER A 9 -11.70 -39.64 34.01
CA SER A 9 -12.32 -38.84 32.94
C SER A 9 -11.82 -39.29 31.57
N ARG A 10 -12.65 -40.05 30.84
CA ARG A 10 -12.50 -40.28 29.39
C ARG A 10 -13.09 -39.10 28.61
N VAL A 11 -12.94 -37.89 29.14
CA VAL A 11 -13.34 -36.66 28.46
C VAL A 11 -12.09 -36.05 27.86
N SER A 12 -11.82 -36.40 26.61
CA SER A 12 -11.09 -35.60 25.61
C SER A 12 -10.37 -36.53 24.65
N PHE A 13 -11.05 -36.90 23.58
CA PHE A 13 -10.33 -37.30 22.37
C PHE A 13 -10.91 -36.45 21.25
N THR A 14 -12.22 -36.56 21.01
CA THR A 14 -12.90 -35.79 19.96
C THR A 14 -12.82 -34.26 20.13
N GLY A 15 -12.88 -33.75 21.37
CA GLY A 15 -12.81 -32.31 21.66
C GLY A 15 -11.42 -31.69 21.43
N GLU A 16 -10.36 -32.39 21.83
CA GLU A 16 -8.98 -31.94 21.60
C GLU A 16 -8.62 -31.94 20.12
N TRP A 17 -9.07 -32.95 19.37
CA TRP A 17 -8.90 -32.97 17.92
C TRP A 17 -9.63 -31.81 17.24
N LEU A 18 -10.81 -31.41 17.73
CA LEU A 18 -11.54 -30.23 17.26
C LEU A 18 -10.78 -28.93 17.57
N THR A 19 -10.27 -28.78 18.78
CA THR A 19 -9.47 -27.61 19.16
C THR A 19 -8.18 -27.52 18.34
N ALA A 20 -7.51 -28.66 18.13
CA ALA A 20 -6.31 -28.76 17.30
C ALA A 20 -6.61 -28.40 15.83
N ALA A 21 -7.74 -28.87 15.27
CA ALA A 21 -8.15 -28.53 13.91
C ALA A 21 -8.42 -27.03 13.75
N VAL A 22 -9.10 -26.40 14.72
CA VAL A 22 -9.37 -24.95 14.69
C VAL A 22 -8.07 -24.14 14.77
N LEU A 23 -7.14 -24.53 15.65
CA LEU A 23 -5.83 -23.86 15.73
C LEU A 23 -5.02 -24.01 14.43
N LEU A 24 -5.04 -25.19 13.83
CA LEU A 24 -4.34 -25.45 12.57
C LEU A 24 -4.93 -24.60 11.43
N VAL A 25 -6.25 -24.61 11.28
CA VAL A 25 -6.95 -23.80 10.26
C VAL A 25 -6.70 -22.30 10.48
N GLY A 26 -6.76 -21.83 11.73
CA GLY A 26 -6.45 -20.44 12.07
C GLY A 26 -5.02 -20.04 11.69
N THR A 27 -4.05 -20.91 11.98
CA THR A 27 -2.63 -20.67 11.64
C THR A 27 -2.42 -20.64 10.13
N VAL A 28 -3.05 -21.56 9.39
CA VAL A 28 -2.99 -21.58 7.92
C VAL A 28 -3.64 -20.33 7.32
N LEU A 29 -4.78 -19.88 7.85
CA LEU A 29 -5.44 -18.64 7.41
C LEU A 29 -4.56 -17.41 7.65
N VAL A 30 -3.96 -17.28 8.83
CA VAL A 30 -3.02 -16.19 9.15
C VAL A 30 -1.81 -16.25 8.22
N GLY A 31 -1.23 -17.44 8.02
CA GLY A 31 -0.13 -17.64 7.08
C GLY A 31 -0.50 -17.25 5.66
N LEU A 32 -1.70 -17.61 5.19
CA LEU A 32 -2.21 -17.24 3.88
C LEU A 32 -2.45 -15.73 3.75
N LEU A 33 -2.94 -15.07 4.81
CA LEU A 33 -3.10 -13.61 4.82
C LEU A 33 -1.74 -12.91 4.76
N ILE A 34 -0.75 -13.37 5.52
CA ILE A 34 0.61 -12.83 5.47
C ILE A 34 1.22 -13.07 4.08
N VAL A 35 1.13 -14.29 3.53
CA VAL A 35 1.62 -14.59 2.18
C VAL A 35 0.87 -13.80 1.12
N ARG A 36 -0.44 -13.59 1.28
CA ARG A 36 -1.24 -12.76 0.38
C ARG A 36 -0.79 -11.31 0.46
N GLU A 37 -0.59 -10.75 1.64
CA GLU A 37 -0.07 -9.39 1.82
C GLU A 37 1.33 -9.24 1.20
N LEU A 38 2.19 -10.25 1.36
CA LEU A 38 3.53 -10.30 0.77
C LEU A 38 3.55 -10.60 -0.74
N ARG A 39 2.51 -11.25 -1.30
CA ARG A 39 2.36 -11.46 -2.75
C ARG A 39 1.60 -10.34 -3.44
N VAL A 40 0.77 -9.61 -2.69
CA VAL A 40 0.11 -8.36 -3.12
C VAL A 40 1.12 -7.21 -3.04
N ALA A 41 2.16 -7.32 -2.22
CA ALA A 41 3.43 -6.65 -2.53
C ALA A 41 3.91 -7.19 -3.89
N PRO A 42 4.14 -6.32 -4.89
CA PRO A 42 4.38 -6.77 -6.25
C PRO A 42 5.58 -7.70 -6.26
N ALA A 43 5.36 -8.89 -6.83
CA ALA A 43 6.42 -9.83 -7.12
C ALA A 43 7.56 -9.08 -7.80
N ALA A 44 8.72 -9.05 -7.15
CA ALA A 44 9.98 -8.78 -7.82
C ALA A 44 10.27 -9.99 -8.72
N ALA A 45 9.50 -10.11 -9.81
CA ALA A 45 9.94 -10.86 -10.97
C ALA A 45 11.22 -10.16 -11.44
N GLY A 46 12.31 -10.91 -11.46
CA GLY A 46 13.56 -10.49 -12.08
C GLY A 46 13.36 -10.37 -13.58
N SER A 47 12.73 -9.29 -14.01
CA SER A 47 12.98 -8.68 -15.31
C SER A 47 13.88 -7.49 -15.04
N THR A 48 15.01 -7.46 -15.74
CA THR A 48 15.83 -6.26 -15.94
C THR A 48 15.00 -5.25 -16.74
N GLU A 49 13.88 -4.79 -16.20
CA GLU A 49 13.20 -3.63 -16.74
C GLU A 49 14.09 -2.42 -16.44
N PRO A 50 14.47 -1.65 -17.47
CA PRO A 50 15.24 -0.44 -17.26
C PRO A 50 14.46 0.43 -16.28
N VAL A 51 15.15 0.91 -15.25
CA VAL A 51 14.58 1.85 -14.28
C VAL A 51 14.24 3.11 -15.07
N SER A 52 12.97 3.24 -15.45
CA SER A 52 12.53 4.34 -16.29
C SER A 52 12.56 5.61 -15.44
N SER A 53 13.33 6.60 -15.89
CA SER A 53 13.33 7.91 -15.24
C SER A 53 11.93 8.55 -15.28
N SER A 54 11.16 8.25 -16.33
CA SER A 54 9.79 8.72 -16.50
C SER A 54 8.76 7.77 -15.89
N ALA A 55 7.75 8.34 -15.23
CA ALA A 55 6.59 7.62 -14.71
C ALA A 55 5.72 7.13 -15.89
N THR A 56 5.49 5.82 -15.99
CA THR A 56 4.80 5.22 -17.15
C THR A 56 3.29 5.43 -17.10
N ALA A 57 2.71 5.45 -15.90
CA ALA A 57 1.29 5.70 -15.69
C ALA A 57 0.88 7.18 -15.86
N VAL A 58 1.82 8.09 -16.14
CA VAL A 58 1.53 9.50 -16.45
C VAL A 58 1.21 9.61 -17.95
N PRO A 59 0.02 10.10 -18.34
CA PRO A 59 -0.34 10.28 -19.74
C PRO A 59 0.59 11.26 -20.46
N ALA A 60 0.85 11.00 -21.75
CA ALA A 60 1.82 11.77 -22.53
C ALA A 60 1.42 13.23 -22.79
N ASP A 61 0.13 13.55 -22.66
CA ASP A 61 -0.44 14.89 -22.77
C ASP A 61 -0.40 15.67 -21.46
N ALA A 62 0.00 15.04 -20.35
CA ALA A 62 0.00 15.68 -19.04
C ALA A 62 1.14 16.71 -18.92
N VAL A 63 0.82 17.88 -18.35
CA VAL A 63 1.77 19.00 -18.23
C VAL A 63 2.37 19.03 -16.83
N SER A 64 3.69 19.01 -16.72
CA SER A 64 4.38 19.10 -15.43
C SER A 64 4.31 20.52 -14.85
N VAL A 65 3.98 20.61 -13.57
CA VAL A 65 3.94 21.87 -12.81
C VAL A 65 4.74 21.74 -11.51
N PRO A 66 5.44 22.80 -11.06
CA PRO A 66 6.20 22.76 -9.82
C PRO A 66 5.33 22.83 -8.57
N THR A 67 4.10 23.35 -8.71
CA THR A 67 3.18 23.65 -7.63
C THR A 67 1.75 23.41 -8.08
N LEU A 68 0.90 22.91 -7.19
CA LEU A 68 -0.53 22.71 -7.38
C LEU A 68 -1.33 23.42 -6.31
N MET A 69 -2.32 24.21 -6.73
CA MET A 69 -3.33 24.78 -5.84
C MET A 69 -4.51 23.81 -5.69
N VAL A 70 -4.77 23.37 -4.46
CA VAL A 70 -5.86 22.47 -4.12
C VAL A 70 -6.96 23.26 -3.40
N GLY A 71 -8.15 23.29 -3.99
CA GLY A 71 -9.33 23.95 -3.41
C GLY A 71 -9.17 25.46 -3.17
N GLY A 72 -8.17 26.10 -3.78
CA GLY A 72 -7.90 27.54 -3.67
C GLY A 72 -7.22 27.99 -2.37
N ALA A 73 -7.06 27.12 -1.38
CA ALA A 73 -6.51 27.47 -0.06
C ALA A 73 -5.19 26.75 0.27
N HIS A 74 -4.92 25.59 -0.35
CA HIS A 74 -3.73 24.79 -0.07
C HIS A 74 -2.82 24.73 -1.29
N GLU A 75 -1.51 24.87 -1.04
CA GLU A 75 -0.48 24.86 -2.06
C GLU A 75 0.43 23.64 -1.81
N ILE A 76 0.45 22.71 -2.76
CA ILE A 76 1.32 21.52 -2.73
C ILE A 76 2.48 21.75 -3.70
N LYS A 77 3.71 21.49 -3.26
CA LYS A 77 4.94 21.70 -4.04
C LYS A 77 5.67 20.39 -4.28
N VAL A 78 6.41 20.36 -5.40
CA VAL A 78 7.45 19.35 -5.60
C VAL A 78 8.50 19.48 -4.48
N GLY A 79 8.80 18.35 -3.84
CA GLY A 79 9.70 18.23 -2.68
C GLY A 79 8.98 18.08 -1.34
N ASP A 80 7.68 18.42 -1.26
CA ASP A 80 6.89 18.25 -0.04
C ASP A 80 6.85 16.78 0.39
N ARG A 81 6.73 16.53 1.69
CA ARG A 81 6.54 15.16 2.19
C ARG A 81 5.23 14.62 1.66
N ALA A 82 5.22 13.34 1.30
CA ALA A 82 4.01 12.70 0.80
C ALA A 82 2.87 12.77 1.82
N ALA A 83 3.15 12.55 3.10
CA ALA A 83 2.15 12.63 4.17
C ALA A 83 1.55 14.04 4.29
N ASP A 84 2.40 15.08 4.25
CA ASP A 84 1.95 16.48 4.35
C ASP A 84 1.10 16.87 3.13
N ALA A 85 1.55 16.54 1.91
CA ALA A 85 0.82 16.80 0.68
C ALA A 85 -0.53 16.08 0.63
N LEU A 86 -0.57 14.81 1.06
CA LEU A 86 -1.80 14.03 1.13
C LEU A 86 -2.77 14.56 2.19
N GLY A 87 -2.25 15.02 3.33
CA GLY A 87 -3.05 15.64 4.39
C GLY A 87 -3.68 16.98 3.98
N GLN A 88 -3.08 17.68 3.02
CA GLN A 88 -3.64 18.91 2.43
C GLN A 88 -4.72 18.64 1.37
N LEU A 89 -4.90 17.39 0.93
CA LEU A 89 -6.01 17.04 0.05
C LEU A 89 -7.32 17.12 0.83
N GLY A 90 -8.12 18.13 0.53
CA GLY A 90 -9.46 18.26 1.11
C GLY A 90 -10.41 17.15 0.67
N THR A 91 -11.55 17.04 1.34
CA THR A 91 -12.58 16.01 1.08
C THR A 91 -13.22 16.10 -0.31
N SER A 92 -13.07 17.24 -1.00
CA SER A 92 -13.55 17.44 -2.37
C SER A 92 -12.65 16.84 -3.44
N VAL A 93 -11.47 16.31 -3.07
CA VAL A 93 -10.54 15.65 -3.97
C VAL A 93 -10.85 14.15 -4.00
N THR A 94 -11.11 13.61 -5.18
CA THR A 94 -11.37 12.17 -5.38
C THR A 94 -10.13 11.49 -5.93
N LEU A 95 -9.69 10.39 -5.31
CA LEU A 95 -8.68 9.50 -5.88
C LEU A 95 -9.30 8.67 -7.01
N VAL A 96 -8.72 8.76 -8.20
CA VAL A 96 -9.19 8.08 -9.41
C VAL A 96 -8.40 6.81 -9.69
N ASN A 97 -7.08 6.87 -9.54
CA ASN A 97 -6.18 5.74 -9.79
C ASN A 97 -4.96 5.85 -8.87
N GLN A 98 -4.40 4.70 -8.50
CA GLN A 98 -3.15 4.57 -7.79
C GLN A 98 -2.36 3.41 -8.40
N THR A 99 -1.12 3.67 -8.78
CA THR A 99 -0.20 2.68 -9.36
C THR A 99 1.15 2.75 -8.67
N LEU A 100 1.79 1.60 -8.46
CA LEU A 100 3.16 1.51 -7.96
C LEU A 100 4.09 1.11 -9.09
N GLU A 101 5.20 1.84 -9.24
CA GLU A 101 6.25 1.61 -10.21
C GLU A 101 7.61 1.50 -9.49
N ARG A 102 8.62 0.97 -10.19
CA ARG A 102 10.00 1.04 -9.73
C ARG A 102 10.62 2.35 -10.21
N GLY A 103 10.89 3.24 -9.27
CA GLY A 103 11.62 4.48 -9.52
C GLY A 103 13.14 4.34 -9.36
N PRO A 104 13.90 5.43 -9.59
CA PRO A 104 15.37 5.45 -9.51
C PRO A 104 15.94 5.09 -8.13
N ILE A 105 15.28 5.53 -7.05
CA ILE A 105 15.79 5.44 -5.67
C ILE A 105 14.97 4.45 -4.81
N GLY A 106 13.83 3.98 -5.32
CA GLY A 106 12.96 3.05 -4.62
C GLY A 106 11.61 2.91 -5.31
N THR A 107 10.60 2.43 -4.58
CA THR A 107 9.22 2.38 -5.08
C THR A 107 8.73 3.81 -5.34
N ARG A 108 8.18 4.02 -6.54
CA ARG A 108 7.51 5.22 -6.97
C ARG A 108 6.01 4.96 -6.95
N GLU A 109 5.25 5.83 -6.33
CA GLU A 109 3.80 5.78 -6.29
C GLU A 109 3.22 6.90 -7.13
N ILE A 110 2.28 6.58 -8.00
CA ILE A 110 1.63 7.52 -8.91
C ILE A 110 0.14 7.52 -8.57
N ARG A 111 -0.38 8.68 -8.17
CA ARG A 111 -1.80 8.84 -7.81
C ARG A 111 -2.45 9.88 -8.71
N SER A 112 -3.53 9.48 -9.38
CA SER A 112 -4.37 10.36 -10.19
C SER A 112 -5.57 10.79 -9.37
N TYR A 113 -5.84 12.09 -9.36
CA TYR A 113 -6.92 12.72 -8.60
C TYR A 113 -7.83 13.53 -9.50
N GLN A 114 -9.04 13.82 -9.01
CA GLN A 114 -9.97 14.73 -9.64
C GLN A 114 -10.52 15.73 -8.61
N LEU A 115 -10.52 17.00 -9.00
CA LEU A 115 -11.09 18.11 -8.22
C LEU A 115 -11.81 19.05 -9.17
N GLY A 116 -13.11 19.29 -8.95
CA GLY A 116 -13.87 20.26 -9.74
C GLY A 116 -13.87 20.00 -11.26
N GLY A 117 -13.73 18.74 -11.68
CA GLY A 117 -13.62 18.36 -13.10
C GLY A 117 -12.19 18.34 -13.64
N THR A 118 -11.23 19.03 -13.00
CA THR A 118 -9.81 19.00 -13.36
C THR A 118 -9.15 17.74 -12.83
N ARG A 119 -8.32 17.10 -13.66
CA ARG A 119 -7.52 15.93 -13.26
C ARG A 119 -6.08 16.36 -13.03
N PHE A 120 -5.49 15.84 -11.96
CA PHE A 120 -4.08 16.04 -11.68
C PHE A 120 -3.46 14.74 -11.17
N ILE A 121 -2.15 14.62 -11.33
CA ILE A 121 -1.39 13.43 -10.95
C ILE A 121 -0.25 13.87 -10.04
N MET A 122 -0.10 13.18 -8.91
CA MET A 122 1.04 13.34 -8.03
C MET A 122 1.89 12.08 -8.08
N VAL A 123 3.20 12.28 -8.28
CA VAL A 123 4.20 11.23 -8.23
C VAL A 123 4.96 11.35 -6.92
N PHE A 124 5.00 10.28 -6.15
CA PHE A 124 5.73 10.18 -4.90
C PHE A 124 6.88 9.19 -5.03
N GLU A 125 8.07 9.58 -4.62
CA GLU A 125 9.22 8.69 -4.55
C GLU A 125 10.17 9.12 -3.43
N PRO A 126 10.99 8.19 -2.91
CA PRO A 126 12.02 8.54 -1.95
C PRO A 126 13.16 9.31 -2.63
N PHE A 127 13.68 10.35 -1.95
CA PHE A 127 14.82 11.14 -2.45
C PHE A 127 16.18 10.54 -2.05
N GLU A 128 16.16 9.63 -1.08
CA GLU A 128 17.32 8.86 -0.63
C GLU A 128 16.90 7.41 -0.41
N ARG A 129 17.84 6.46 -0.43
CA ARG A 129 17.52 5.04 -0.27
C ARG A 129 16.86 4.82 1.10
N GLN A 130 15.70 4.17 1.10
CA GLN A 130 14.88 3.94 2.32
C GLN A 130 14.40 5.25 2.99
N GLY A 131 14.47 6.38 2.28
CA GLY A 131 13.99 7.68 2.77
C GLY A 131 12.47 7.80 2.75
N GLU A 132 11.98 8.83 3.43
CA GLU A 132 10.57 9.20 3.40
C GLU A 132 10.14 9.61 1.98
N PRO A 133 9.01 9.08 1.45
CA PRO A 133 8.48 9.50 0.16
C PRO A 133 8.12 10.99 0.14
N ARG A 134 8.43 11.64 -0.98
CA ARG A 134 8.13 13.05 -1.23
C ARG A 134 7.50 13.21 -2.60
N VAL A 135 6.81 14.33 -2.80
CA VAL A 135 6.28 14.72 -4.11
C VAL A 135 7.46 14.94 -5.05
N ALA A 136 7.68 14.08 -6.02
CA ALA A 136 8.74 14.24 -7.00
C ALA A 136 8.27 14.95 -8.27
N ALA A 137 6.99 14.81 -8.62
CA ALA A 137 6.41 15.53 -9.74
C ALA A 137 4.91 15.71 -9.54
N ILE A 138 4.40 16.79 -10.14
CA ILE A 138 2.97 17.06 -10.24
C ILE A 138 2.65 17.29 -11.72
N TYR A 139 1.55 16.72 -12.18
CA TYR A 139 1.07 16.88 -13.55
C TYR A 139 -0.40 17.32 -13.58
N LEU A 140 -0.75 18.13 -14.56
CA LEU A 140 -2.12 18.54 -14.88
C LEU A 140 -2.59 17.89 -16.18
N GLN A 141 -3.88 17.57 -16.24
CA GLN A 141 -4.58 17.10 -17.45
C GLN A 141 -5.83 17.93 -17.70
#